data_AF-A0A062UVV7-F1
#
_entry.id   AF-A0A062UVV7-F1
#
_cell.length_a   1.000
_cell.length_b   1.000
_cell.length_c   1.000
_cell.angle_alpha   90.00
_cell.angle_beta   90.00
_cell.angle_gamma   90.00
#
_symmetry.space_group_name_H-M   'P 1'
#
loop_
_entity.id
_entity.type
_entity.pdbx_description
1 polymer ?
#
loop_
_entity_poly.entity_id
_entity_poly.type
_entity_poly.pdbx_seq_one_letter_code
_entity_poly.pdbx_strand_id
1 'polypeptide(L)'
;MKYAEVSIKFRKFFELPSSPVAVRIISEHSEQKTSTQPMRFCEMVRRSAVYGESFVFSVEELTCTSGELALGFTEPSYGEVYPRIRPANTKLVSVSPLERTEKKPDVVIIVGNPRKIMRISTVLAQLHEKQPVEVKFKGEFAVCGECTAIPYLEKKVNLSLLCNGARMFSGYRDEEIVMGFPLDDFIRISESTEEKEITSALCGCIMDDIPKNAVAAIERIGFGKGTDQFFGRFGSEIVRLYTPKDKEGKITSLTLHVPVRFKDGETASLVNEKAQEILQMPVLHRVRDNWVDIALPLELGETLNRASMRGEKFEALVKGGIETILREVEKVKRKAAG
;
A
#
# COMPACT_ATOMS: atom_id res chain seq x y z
N MET A 1 16.96 14.05 -14.07
CA MET A 1 16.55 12.80 -14.76
C MET A 1 16.62 11.55 -13.88
N LYS A 2 17.65 11.31 -13.05
CA LYS A 2 17.74 10.12 -12.17
C LYS A 2 16.51 9.92 -11.25
N TYR A 3 16.00 10.98 -10.62
CA TYR A 3 14.91 10.86 -9.64
C TYR A 3 13.53 10.54 -10.24
N ALA A 4 13.28 10.90 -11.50
CA ALA A 4 12.03 10.59 -12.18
C ALA A 4 11.85 9.08 -12.37
N GLU A 5 12.90 8.40 -12.82
CA GLU A 5 12.89 6.95 -12.98
C GLU A 5 12.72 6.23 -11.65
N VAL A 6 13.50 6.63 -10.63
CA VAL A 6 13.40 6.11 -9.26
C VAL A 6 11.99 6.28 -8.70
N SER A 7 11.40 7.49 -8.84
CA SER A 7 10.02 7.78 -8.41
C SER A 7 9.00 6.86 -9.10
N ILE A 8 9.08 6.73 -10.42
CA ILE A 8 8.16 5.89 -11.21
C ILE A 8 8.27 4.42 -10.79
N LYS A 9 9.50 3.91 -10.65
CA LYS A 9 9.77 2.52 -10.25
C LYS A 9 9.18 2.23 -8.88
N PHE A 10 9.50 3.07 -7.89
CA PHE A 10 8.99 2.95 -6.52
C PHE A 10 7.46 2.97 -6.45
N ARG A 11 6.83 3.95 -7.12
CA ARG A 11 5.37 4.10 -7.13
C ARG A 11 4.67 2.91 -7.76
N LYS A 12 5.18 2.40 -8.88
CA LYS A 12 4.60 1.24 -9.57
C LYS A 12 4.67 0.00 -8.68
N PHE A 13 5.82 -0.28 -8.08
CA PHE A 13 6.03 -1.48 -7.29
C PHE A 13 5.17 -1.50 -6.01
N PHE A 14 5.13 -0.38 -5.27
CA PHE A 14 4.35 -0.26 -4.03
C PHE A 14 2.92 0.25 -4.25
N GLU A 15 2.51 0.43 -5.52
CA GLU A 15 1.18 0.89 -5.93
C GLU A 15 0.75 2.21 -5.27
N LEU A 16 1.69 3.15 -5.08
CA LEU A 16 1.40 4.40 -4.38
C LEU A 16 0.54 5.33 -5.22
N PRO A 17 -0.55 5.90 -4.64
CA PRO A 17 -1.50 6.73 -5.39
C PRO A 17 -0.93 8.10 -5.76
N SER A 18 0.04 8.59 -4.99
CA SER A 18 0.62 9.92 -5.10
C SER A 18 2.13 9.86 -5.36
N SER A 19 2.69 10.99 -5.76
CA SER A 19 4.13 11.13 -5.98
C SER A 19 4.88 11.20 -4.64
N PRO A 20 6.03 10.51 -4.49
CA PRO A 20 7.01 10.82 -3.47
C PRO A 20 7.40 12.30 -3.55
N VAL A 21 7.60 12.92 -2.40
CA VAL A 21 7.85 14.35 -2.26
C VAL A 21 9.29 14.56 -1.81
N ALA A 22 10.08 15.23 -2.63
CA ALA A 22 11.41 15.71 -2.31
C ALA A 22 11.31 16.94 -1.40
N VAL A 23 11.99 16.88 -0.25
CA VAL A 23 12.15 17.99 0.70
C VAL A 23 13.62 18.33 0.83
N ARG A 24 13.93 19.63 0.79
CA ARG A 24 15.28 20.17 1.01
C ARG A 24 15.28 21.26 2.08
N ILE A 25 16.24 21.19 2.97
CA ILE A 25 16.46 22.16 4.05
C ILE A 25 17.62 23.05 3.64
N ILE A 26 17.37 24.35 3.50
CA ILE A 26 18.33 25.28 2.91
C ILE A 26 18.71 26.32 3.97
N SER A 27 19.98 26.36 4.34
CA SER A 27 20.54 27.28 5.34
C SER A 27 21.08 28.59 4.75
N GLU A 28 21.12 28.71 3.42
CA GLU A 28 21.65 29.88 2.70
C GLU A 28 20.55 30.56 1.86
N HIS A 29 20.68 31.87 1.61
CA HIS A 29 19.75 32.62 0.75
C HIS A 29 20.08 32.45 -0.74
N SER A 30 20.17 31.20 -1.20
CA SER A 30 20.62 30.86 -2.56
C SER A 30 19.49 30.51 -3.53
N GLU A 31 18.23 30.48 -3.07
CA GLU A 31 17.07 30.11 -3.89
C GLU A 31 15.97 31.17 -3.81
N GLN A 32 15.28 31.36 -4.94
CA GLN A 32 14.16 32.29 -5.02
C GLN A 32 12.89 31.63 -4.48
N LYS A 33 12.19 32.32 -3.58
CA LYS A 33 10.89 31.86 -3.06
C LYS A 33 9.89 31.71 -4.20
N THR A 34 9.01 30.72 -4.08
CA THR A 34 7.81 30.66 -4.90
C THR A 34 6.80 31.66 -4.34
N SER A 35 6.21 32.50 -5.20
CA SER A 35 5.11 33.39 -4.78
C SER A 35 3.86 32.54 -4.49
N THR A 36 3.64 32.18 -3.24
CA THR A 36 2.49 31.39 -2.80
C THR A 36 1.81 32.00 -1.59
N GLN A 37 0.50 31.79 -1.46
CA GLN A 37 -0.22 32.15 -0.24
C GLN A 37 0.32 31.34 0.96
N PRO A 38 0.38 31.93 2.16
CA PRO A 38 0.83 31.21 3.35
C PRO A 38 -0.01 29.96 3.63
N MET A 39 0.63 28.84 3.92
CA MET A 39 -0.03 27.56 4.19
C MET A 39 0.77 26.68 5.15
N ARG A 40 0.22 25.52 5.52
CA ARG A 40 0.92 24.56 6.39
C ARG A 40 1.92 23.74 5.59
N PHE A 41 3.05 23.36 6.20
CA PHE A 41 4.01 22.48 5.54
C PHE A 41 3.40 21.13 5.11
N CYS A 42 2.55 20.52 5.94
CA CYS A 42 1.84 19.30 5.58
C CYS A 42 0.90 19.50 4.39
N GLU A 43 0.36 20.70 4.20
CA GLU A 43 -0.44 21.04 3.02
C GLU A 43 0.43 21.13 1.77
N MET A 44 1.59 21.78 1.85
CA MET A 44 2.56 21.83 0.75
C MET A 44 3.00 20.42 0.33
N VAL A 45 3.29 19.54 1.29
CA VAL A 45 3.63 18.13 1.02
C VAL A 45 2.45 17.41 0.37
N ARG A 46 1.21 17.58 0.86
CA ARG A 46 0.02 16.98 0.24
C ARG A 46 -0.17 17.44 -1.19
N ARG A 47 -0.11 18.75 -1.44
CA ARG A 47 -0.33 19.35 -2.76
C ARG A 47 0.77 18.95 -3.73
N SER A 48 2.02 18.88 -3.26
CA SER A 48 3.12 18.32 -4.03
C SER A 48 2.87 16.85 -4.39
N ALA A 49 2.44 16.02 -3.43
CA ALA A 49 2.21 14.59 -3.67
C ALA A 49 1.04 14.32 -4.65
N VAL A 50 -0.05 15.07 -4.52
CA VAL A 50 -1.32 14.79 -5.22
C VAL A 50 -1.48 15.61 -6.50
N TYR A 51 -1.13 16.89 -6.46
CA TYR A 51 -1.34 17.83 -7.57
C TYR A 51 -0.06 18.16 -8.35
N GLY A 52 1.10 17.69 -7.86
CA GLY A 52 2.38 17.92 -8.52
C GLY A 52 2.94 19.34 -8.35
N GLU A 53 2.40 20.12 -7.41
CA GLU A 53 2.84 21.49 -7.12
C GLU A 53 4.24 21.52 -6.48
N SER A 54 4.97 22.61 -6.63
CA SER A 54 6.31 22.78 -6.05
C SER A 54 6.44 24.14 -5.35
N PHE A 55 7.15 24.15 -4.23
CA PHE A 55 7.22 25.26 -3.30
C PHE A 55 8.66 25.49 -2.86
N VAL A 56 9.07 26.75 -2.79
CA VAL A 56 10.25 27.21 -2.06
C VAL A 56 9.77 28.32 -1.13
N PHE A 57 9.87 28.10 0.17
CA PHE A 57 9.26 28.98 1.16
C PHE A 57 10.17 29.18 2.37
N SER A 58 9.90 30.23 3.14
CA SER A 58 10.53 30.56 4.41
C SER A 58 9.50 30.58 5.53
N VAL A 59 9.93 30.97 6.74
CA VAL A 59 9.03 31.07 7.90
C VAL A 59 7.83 31.99 7.66
N GLU A 60 7.98 33.06 6.88
CA GLU A 60 6.90 34.02 6.64
C GLU A 60 5.70 33.42 5.90
N GLU A 61 5.90 32.36 5.11
CA GLU A 61 4.84 31.69 4.37
C GLU A 61 4.25 30.47 5.11
N LEU A 62 4.69 30.22 6.36
CA LEU A 62 4.29 29.06 7.14
C LEU A 62 3.24 29.41 8.20
N THR A 63 2.07 28.78 8.15
CA THR A 63 0.93 29.10 9.05
C THR A 63 0.86 28.23 10.31
N CYS A 64 1.84 27.36 10.55
CA CYS A 64 1.83 26.41 11.66
C CYS A 64 3.12 26.47 12.45
N THR A 65 3.02 26.87 13.73
CA THR A 65 4.15 26.95 14.67
C THR A 65 4.87 25.62 14.85
N SER A 66 4.15 24.49 14.81
CA SER A 66 4.79 23.17 14.85
C SER A 66 5.70 22.94 13.64
N GLY A 67 5.31 23.43 12.46
CA GLY A 67 6.14 23.39 11.26
C GLY A 67 7.37 24.28 11.40
N GLU A 68 7.18 25.50 11.89
CA GLU A 68 8.25 26.49 12.08
C GLU A 68 9.36 25.93 12.99
N LEU A 69 8.95 25.41 14.15
CA LEU A 69 9.87 24.83 15.13
C LEU A 69 10.52 23.56 14.60
N ALA A 70 9.74 22.61 14.06
CA ALA A 70 10.28 21.32 13.62
C ALA A 70 11.26 21.45 12.44
N LEU A 71 10.98 22.35 11.49
CA LEU A 71 11.84 22.57 10.33
C LEU A 71 13.07 23.42 10.67
N GLY A 72 13.23 23.87 11.91
CA GLY A 72 14.43 24.60 12.36
C GLY A 72 14.50 26.03 11.85
N PHE A 73 13.36 26.69 11.63
CA PHE A 73 13.34 28.12 11.33
C PHE A 73 13.60 28.98 12.57
N THR A 74 13.08 28.54 13.72
CA THR A 74 13.10 29.30 14.97
C THR A 74 13.50 28.40 16.15
N GLU A 75 14.31 28.93 17.07
CA GLU A 75 14.59 28.25 18.34
C GLU A 75 13.37 28.33 19.27
N PRO A 76 13.03 27.26 20.00
CA PRO A 76 11.95 27.32 20.98
C PRO A 76 12.29 28.29 22.11
N SER A 77 11.32 29.10 22.51
CA SER A 77 11.48 30.08 23.59
C SER A 77 11.41 29.48 24.99
N TYR A 78 10.74 28.33 25.16
CA TYR A 78 10.64 27.60 26.41
C TYR A 78 10.47 26.09 26.17
N GLY A 79 11.09 25.27 27.03
CA GLY A 79 10.98 23.82 26.99
C GLY A 79 11.75 23.16 25.83
N GLU A 80 11.88 21.83 25.90
CA GLU A 80 12.45 21.07 24.81
C GLU A 80 11.37 20.68 23.79
N VAL A 81 11.51 21.17 22.55
CA VAL A 81 10.69 20.75 21.41
C VAL A 81 11.41 19.62 20.69
N TYR A 82 10.76 18.45 20.64
CA TYR A 82 11.20 17.28 19.89
C TYR A 82 10.01 16.62 19.17
N PRO A 83 10.16 16.26 17.88
CA PRO A 83 11.37 16.39 17.05
C PRO A 83 11.50 17.73 16.32
N ARG A 84 12.74 18.22 16.17
CA ARG A 84 13.07 19.41 15.36
C ARG A 84 14.49 19.39 14.82
N ILE A 85 14.72 20.08 13.72
CA ILE A 85 16.07 20.37 13.19
C ILE A 85 16.81 21.32 14.14
N ARG A 86 18.07 20.99 14.46
CA ARG A 86 18.94 21.74 15.37
C ARG A 86 20.33 21.92 14.75
N PRO A 87 20.97 23.10 14.88
CA PRO A 87 20.39 24.36 15.37
C PRO A 87 19.32 24.90 14.41
N ALA A 88 18.50 25.87 14.85
CA ALA A 88 17.51 26.51 14.01
C ALA A 88 18.17 27.50 13.02
N ASN A 89 18.76 26.95 11.96
CA ASN A 89 19.47 27.67 10.92
C ASN A 89 18.81 27.56 9.54
N THR A 90 17.60 27.02 9.46
CA THR A 90 16.85 26.91 8.21
C THR A 90 16.40 28.29 7.75
N LYS A 91 16.73 28.66 6.51
CA LYS A 91 16.30 29.91 5.87
C LYS A 91 15.19 29.67 4.87
N LEU A 92 15.28 28.58 4.12
CA LEU A 92 14.30 28.16 3.13
C LEU A 92 14.07 26.65 3.21
N VAL A 93 12.89 26.22 2.80
CA VAL A 93 12.56 24.83 2.55
C VAL A 93 11.99 24.71 1.15
N SER A 94 12.49 23.74 0.39
CA SER A 94 11.95 23.39 -0.93
C SER A 94 11.16 22.09 -0.82
N VAL A 95 9.98 22.05 -1.43
CA VAL A 95 9.08 20.90 -1.52
C VAL A 95 8.69 20.72 -2.99
N SER A 96 8.90 19.53 -3.54
CA SER A 96 8.55 19.25 -4.94
C SER A 96 8.27 17.75 -5.13
N PRO A 97 7.52 17.35 -6.17
CA PRO A 97 7.44 15.94 -6.55
C PRO A 97 8.84 15.46 -6.88
N LEU A 98 9.22 14.27 -6.38
CA LEU A 98 10.57 13.73 -6.56
C LEU A 98 10.94 13.64 -8.05
N GLU A 99 9.99 13.29 -8.91
CA GLU A 99 10.21 13.23 -10.36
C GLU A 99 10.46 14.58 -11.04
N ARG A 100 10.13 15.70 -10.39
CA ARG A 100 10.36 17.06 -10.90
C ARG A 100 11.56 17.73 -10.24
N THR A 101 12.23 17.06 -9.31
CA THR A 101 13.36 17.65 -8.59
C THR A 101 14.66 17.54 -9.39
N GLU A 102 15.38 18.65 -9.49
CA GLU A 102 16.70 18.69 -10.14
C GLU A 102 17.85 18.64 -9.12
N LYS A 103 17.61 19.15 -7.91
CA LYS A 103 18.60 19.22 -6.84
C LYS A 103 18.45 18.03 -5.89
N LYS A 104 19.55 17.63 -5.24
CA LYS A 104 19.56 16.49 -4.31
C LYS A 104 18.61 16.76 -3.13
N PRO A 105 17.56 15.94 -2.93
CA PRO A 105 16.70 16.04 -1.75
C PRO A 105 17.43 15.59 -0.49
N ASP A 106 17.09 16.19 0.65
CA ASP A 106 17.59 15.76 1.95
C ASP A 106 16.70 14.66 2.55
N VAL A 107 15.39 14.79 2.33
CA VAL A 107 14.37 13.83 2.76
C VAL A 107 13.41 13.58 1.61
N VAL A 108 12.96 12.34 1.47
CA VAL A 108 11.85 11.96 0.60
C VAL A 108 10.66 11.55 1.47
N ILE A 109 9.49 12.10 1.21
CA ILE A 109 8.27 11.80 1.97
C ILE A 109 7.27 11.10 1.05
N ILE A 110 6.65 10.04 1.53
CA ILE A 110 5.55 9.37 0.83
C ILE A 110 4.27 9.40 1.66
N VAL A 111 3.14 9.36 0.95
CA VAL A 111 1.82 9.17 1.56
C VAL A 111 1.28 7.82 1.11
N GLY A 112 0.91 6.98 2.06
CA GLY A 112 0.43 5.62 1.81
C GLY A 112 -0.67 5.22 2.78
N ASN A 113 -1.05 3.95 2.75
CA ASN A 113 -1.94 3.35 3.74
C ASN A 113 -1.19 2.22 4.48
N PRO A 114 -1.72 1.67 5.59
CA PRO A 114 -1.04 0.65 6.38
C PRO A 114 -0.50 -0.53 5.56
N ARG A 115 -1.26 -1.02 4.57
CA ARG A 115 -0.84 -2.14 3.71
C ARG A 115 0.40 -1.79 2.88
N LYS A 116 0.44 -0.60 2.29
CA LYS A 116 1.58 -0.15 1.47
C LYS A 116 2.81 0.12 2.33
N ILE A 117 2.63 0.79 3.47
CA ILE A 117 3.73 1.06 4.41
C ILE A 117 4.31 -0.25 4.95
N MET A 118 3.46 -1.23 5.29
CA MET A 118 3.92 -2.56 5.71
C MET A 118 4.81 -3.22 4.65
N ARG A 119 4.40 -3.23 3.37
CA ARG A 119 5.22 -3.78 2.27
C ARG A 119 6.57 -3.08 2.16
N ILE A 120 6.60 -1.74 2.29
CA ILE A 120 7.84 -0.97 2.23
C ILE A 120 8.73 -1.30 3.43
N SER A 121 8.17 -1.39 4.63
CA SER A 121 8.90 -1.78 5.85
C SER A 121 9.50 -3.19 5.75
N THR A 122 8.81 -4.14 5.10
CA THR A 122 9.35 -5.48 4.85
C THR A 122 10.59 -5.44 3.96
N VAL A 123 10.55 -4.67 2.86
CA VAL A 123 11.70 -4.51 1.95
C VAL A 123 12.85 -3.80 2.65
N LEU A 124 12.57 -2.74 3.41
CA LEU A 124 13.55 -2.06 4.25
C LEU A 124 14.25 -3.03 5.19
N ALA A 125 13.50 -3.81 5.96
CA ALA A 125 14.08 -4.78 6.88
C ALA A 125 15.02 -5.75 6.15
N GLN A 126 14.68 -6.24 4.95
CA GLN A 126 15.59 -7.09 4.17
C GLN A 126 16.89 -6.37 3.79
N LEU A 127 16.79 -5.11 3.36
CA LEU A 127 17.96 -4.31 3.01
C LEU A 127 18.86 -3.98 4.21
N HIS A 128 18.29 -3.98 5.42
CA HIS A 128 18.99 -3.75 6.67
C HIS A 128 19.19 -5.05 7.47
N GLU A 129 19.62 -6.14 6.81
CA GLU A 129 20.04 -7.39 7.48
C GLU A 129 18.96 -8.00 8.39
N LYS A 130 17.70 -7.89 7.97
CA LYS A 130 16.49 -8.36 8.70
C LYS A 130 16.27 -7.65 10.04
N GLN A 131 16.91 -6.51 10.27
CA GLN A 131 16.64 -5.68 11.45
C GLN A 131 15.26 -5.04 11.37
N PRO A 132 14.59 -4.84 12.52
CA PRO A 132 13.29 -4.16 12.55
C PRO A 132 13.43 -2.70 12.11
N VAL A 133 12.39 -2.18 11.47
CA VAL A 133 12.27 -0.73 11.22
C VAL A 133 11.85 -0.04 12.52
N GLU A 134 12.81 0.60 13.19
CA GLU A 134 12.55 1.41 14.38
C GLU A 134 11.91 2.74 14.00
N VAL A 135 10.81 3.08 14.66
CA VAL A 135 10.09 4.34 14.41
C VAL A 135 9.77 5.07 15.71
N LYS A 136 9.79 6.40 15.63
CA LYS A 136 9.54 7.33 16.75
C LYS A 136 8.43 8.29 16.37
N PHE A 137 7.32 8.24 17.10
CA PHE A 137 6.22 9.19 16.93
C PHE A 137 5.54 9.47 18.26
N LYS A 138 4.93 10.66 18.35
CA LYS A 138 4.08 11.13 19.45
C LYS A 138 2.67 11.46 18.98
N GLY A 139 2.42 11.46 17.66
CA GLY A 139 1.14 11.91 17.08
C GLY A 139 1.06 13.44 16.97
N GLU A 140 2.19 14.12 17.15
CA GLU A 140 2.37 15.56 17.06
C GLU A 140 3.57 15.85 16.16
N PHE A 141 3.67 17.05 15.59
CA PHE A 141 4.74 17.37 14.64
C PHE A 141 4.86 16.34 13.50
N ALA A 142 3.74 15.79 13.03
CA ALA A 142 3.71 14.65 12.12
C ALA A 142 4.59 14.79 10.87
N VAL A 143 4.14 15.52 9.85
CA VAL A 143 4.87 15.60 8.58
C VAL A 143 6.18 16.39 8.75
N CYS A 144 6.16 17.50 9.50
CA CYS A 144 7.31 18.39 9.68
C CYS A 144 8.41 17.84 10.61
N GLY A 145 8.03 17.14 11.67
CA GLY A 145 8.94 16.63 12.68
C GLY A 145 9.23 15.16 12.49
N GLU A 146 8.21 14.32 12.61
CA GLU A 146 8.35 12.86 12.57
C GLU A 146 8.81 12.38 11.18
N CYS A 147 8.28 12.93 10.09
CA CYS A 147 8.63 12.51 8.73
C CYS A 147 9.60 13.45 7.99
N THR A 148 10.04 14.56 8.58
CA THR A 148 11.07 15.42 7.98
C THR A 148 12.26 15.61 8.91
N ALA A 149 12.06 16.19 10.10
CA ALA A 149 13.17 16.47 11.01
C ALA A 149 13.92 15.21 11.49
N ILE A 150 13.20 14.13 11.84
CA ILE A 150 13.83 12.86 12.28
C ILE A 150 14.66 12.25 11.13
N PRO A 151 14.11 12.01 9.92
CA PRO A 151 14.92 11.50 8.81
C PRO A 151 16.08 12.41 8.41
N TYR A 152 15.88 13.73 8.50
CA TYR A 152 16.93 14.70 8.20
C TYR A 152 18.12 14.61 9.18
N LEU A 153 17.85 14.54 10.48
CA LEU A 153 18.88 14.55 11.53
C LEU A 153 19.48 13.17 11.79
N GLU A 154 18.62 12.16 11.99
CA GLU A 154 19.06 10.83 12.43
C GLU A 154 19.53 9.97 11.25
N LYS A 155 19.29 10.41 10.01
CA LYS A 155 19.57 9.65 8.77
C LYS A 155 18.99 8.23 8.83
N LYS A 156 17.81 8.11 9.43
CA LYS A 156 17.01 6.90 9.52
C LYS A 156 15.60 7.16 9.01
N VAL A 157 14.99 6.16 8.38
CA VAL A 157 13.57 6.22 8.00
C VAL A 157 12.70 6.40 9.25
N ASN A 158 11.60 7.14 9.12
CA ASN A 158 10.61 7.25 10.18
C ASN A 158 9.18 7.37 9.64
N LEU A 159 8.19 6.94 10.42
CA LEU A 159 6.76 7.01 10.06
C LEU A 159 5.98 7.87 11.05
N SER A 160 4.87 8.42 10.57
CA SER A 160 3.91 9.19 11.35
C SER A 160 2.49 8.72 11.09
N LEU A 161 1.70 8.61 12.16
CA LEU A 161 0.26 8.37 12.11
C LEU A 161 -0.56 9.64 11.80
N LEU A 162 0.11 10.74 11.46
CA LEU A 162 -0.42 12.08 11.25
C LEU A 162 -0.98 12.73 12.52
N CYS A 163 -0.84 14.05 12.60
CA CYS A 163 -1.43 14.85 13.67
C CYS A 163 -2.79 15.40 13.22
N ASN A 164 -3.60 15.84 14.18
CA ASN A 164 -4.91 16.45 13.92
C ASN A 164 -4.83 17.60 12.90
N GLY A 165 -3.78 18.43 12.99
CA GLY A 165 -3.59 19.54 12.07
C GLY A 165 -3.45 19.11 10.61
N ALA A 166 -2.72 18.02 10.35
CA ALA A 166 -2.57 17.50 8.99
C ALA A 166 -3.90 16.96 8.45
N ARG A 167 -4.68 16.25 9.28
CA ARG A 167 -5.99 15.70 8.89
C ARG A 167 -7.01 16.80 8.61
N MET A 168 -7.16 17.74 9.55
CA MET A 168 -8.19 18.79 9.48
C MET A 168 -7.92 19.84 8.40
N PHE A 169 -6.65 20.26 8.24
CA PHE A 169 -6.32 21.43 7.40
C PHE A 169 -5.62 21.07 6.10
N SER A 170 -5.10 19.85 5.95
CA SER A 170 -4.31 19.46 4.78
C SER A 170 -4.89 18.26 4.03
N GLY A 171 -6.11 17.84 4.35
CA GLY A 171 -6.87 16.87 3.54
C GLY A 171 -6.27 15.46 3.51
N TYR A 172 -5.54 15.07 4.56
CA TYR A 172 -5.14 13.68 4.76
C TYR A 172 -6.31 12.86 5.33
N ARG A 173 -6.53 11.67 4.79
CA ARG A 173 -7.64 10.77 5.17
C ARG A 173 -7.29 9.87 6.34
N ASP A 174 -8.30 9.36 7.02
CA ASP A 174 -8.17 8.50 8.22
C ASP A 174 -7.28 7.27 7.99
N GLU A 175 -7.36 6.68 6.80
CA GLU A 175 -6.55 5.52 6.41
C GLU A 175 -5.14 5.86 5.89
N GLU A 176 -4.79 7.14 5.79
CA GLU A 176 -3.47 7.58 5.30
C GLU A 176 -2.44 7.68 6.43
N ILE A 177 -1.21 7.28 6.09
CA ILE A 177 0.00 7.31 6.92
C ILE A 177 1.11 7.96 6.09
N VAL A 178 2.05 8.63 6.76
CA VAL A 178 3.21 9.26 6.11
C VAL A 178 4.49 8.57 6.56
N MET A 179 5.44 8.42 5.64
CA MET A 179 6.76 7.89 5.92
C MET A 179 7.81 8.77 5.25
N GLY A 180 8.83 9.15 6.01
CA GLY A 180 9.95 9.97 5.58
C GLY A 180 11.23 9.17 5.53
N PHE A 181 12.02 9.38 4.49
CA PHE A 181 13.22 8.61 4.18
C PHE A 181 14.42 9.53 4.01
N PRO A 182 15.60 9.16 4.53
CA PRO A 182 16.86 9.61 3.94
C PRO A 182 16.90 9.22 2.46
N LEU A 183 17.50 10.07 1.62
CA LEU A 183 17.55 9.81 0.18
C LEU A 183 18.18 8.46 -0.18
N ASP A 184 19.26 8.08 0.51
CA ASP A 184 20.01 6.88 0.19
C ASP A 184 19.17 5.60 0.43
N ASP A 185 18.41 5.54 1.53
CA ASP A 185 17.47 4.45 1.79
C ASP A 185 16.35 4.42 0.73
N PHE A 186 15.81 5.58 0.36
CA PHE A 186 14.76 5.65 -0.66
C PHE A 186 15.24 5.11 -2.02
N ILE A 187 16.46 5.48 -2.44
CA ILE A 187 17.08 4.97 -3.68
C ILE A 187 17.29 3.46 -3.57
N ARG A 188 17.86 2.99 -2.46
CA ARG A 188 18.18 1.57 -2.26
C ARG A 188 16.94 0.67 -2.33
N ILE A 189 15.83 1.08 -1.69
CA ILE A 189 14.55 0.37 -1.79
C ILE A 189 14.04 0.39 -3.23
N SER A 190 14.12 1.54 -3.89
CA SER A 190 13.61 1.67 -5.26
C SER A 190 14.36 0.75 -6.22
N GLU A 191 15.68 0.65 -6.08
CA GLU A 191 16.54 -0.20 -6.90
C GLU A 191 16.28 -1.70 -6.65
N SER A 192 16.05 -2.09 -5.40
CA SER A 192 15.84 -3.50 -4.99
C SER A 192 14.48 -4.10 -5.39
N THR A 193 13.56 -3.31 -5.94
CA THR A 193 12.23 -3.77 -6.37
C THR A 193 12.23 -4.79 -7.51
N GLU A 194 13.39 -5.06 -8.13
CA GLU A 194 13.58 -6.09 -9.15
C GLU A 194 14.24 -7.38 -8.60
N GLU A 195 14.72 -7.36 -7.36
CA GLU A 195 15.44 -8.47 -6.74
C GLU A 195 14.46 -9.49 -6.12
N LYS A 196 14.36 -10.66 -6.74
CA LYS A 196 13.41 -11.72 -6.32
C LYS A 196 13.57 -12.12 -4.86
N GLU A 197 14.80 -12.18 -4.34
CA GLU A 197 15.08 -12.52 -2.94
C GLU A 197 14.47 -11.51 -1.96
N ILE A 198 14.44 -10.22 -2.34
CA ILE A 198 13.93 -9.12 -1.52
C ILE A 198 12.41 -8.97 -1.66
N THR A 199 11.87 -9.26 -2.84
CA THR A 199 10.44 -9.13 -3.14
C THR A 199 9.60 -10.37 -2.80
N SER A 200 10.24 -11.51 -2.50
CA SER A 200 9.57 -12.75 -2.13
C SER A 200 8.93 -12.68 -0.75
N ALA A 201 7.75 -13.31 -0.59
CA ALA A 201 7.03 -13.26 0.68
C ALA A 201 7.76 -14.05 1.79
N LEU A 202 8.36 -13.34 2.74
CA LEU A 202 9.23 -13.93 3.79
C LEU A 202 8.47 -14.79 4.82
N CYS A 203 7.17 -14.59 4.97
CA CYS A 203 6.36 -15.35 5.93
C CYS A 203 5.86 -16.70 5.39
N GLY A 204 6.19 -17.07 4.14
CA GLY A 204 5.72 -18.32 3.51
C GLY A 204 4.21 -18.41 3.34
N CYS A 205 3.48 -17.32 3.59
CA CYS A 205 2.02 -17.34 3.59
C CYS A 205 1.43 -17.33 2.18
N ILE A 206 2.19 -16.95 1.14
CA ILE A 206 1.53 -16.45 -0.04
C ILE A 206 2.25 -16.77 -1.37
N MET A 207 1.62 -17.64 -2.17
CA MET A 207 1.76 -17.89 -3.62
C MET A 207 3.16 -18.20 -4.21
N ASP A 208 4.25 -17.97 -3.51
CA ASP A 208 5.63 -18.21 -3.97
C ASP A 208 6.09 -19.66 -3.77
N ASP A 209 5.49 -20.37 -2.81
CA ASP A 209 5.69 -21.82 -2.62
C ASP A 209 4.94 -22.67 -3.65
N ILE A 210 4.19 -22.05 -4.56
CA ILE A 210 3.43 -22.76 -5.57
C ILE A 210 4.39 -23.22 -6.68
N PRO A 211 4.44 -24.53 -6.99
CA PRO A 211 5.29 -25.06 -8.04
C PRO A 211 5.05 -24.35 -9.38
N LYS A 212 6.11 -24.03 -10.13
CA LYS A 212 6.03 -23.28 -11.40
C LYS A 212 5.08 -23.93 -12.42
N ASN A 213 5.05 -25.25 -12.47
CA ASN A 213 4.13 -26.00 -13.33
C ASN A 213 2.67 -25.83 -12.91
N ALA A 214 2.38 -25.73 -11.61
CA ALA A 214 1.04 -25.47 -11.11
C ALA A 214 0.60 -24.03 -11.43
N VAL A 215 1.49 -23.05 -11.28
CA VAL A 215 1.24 -21.66 -11.71
C VAL A 215 0.89 -21.63 -13.20
N ALA A 216 1.73 -22.22 -14.06
CA ALA A 216 1.51 -22.25 -15.50
C ALA A 216 0.21 -22.98 -15.90
N ALA A 217 -0.17 -24.04 -15.19
CA ALA A 217 -1.43 -24.74 -15.42
C ALA A 217 -2.65 -23.87 -15.07
N ILE A 218 -2.58 -23.13 -13.96
CA ILE A 218 -3.65 -22.21 -13.54
C ILE A 218 -3.73 -21.00 -14.49
N GLU A 219 -2.60 -20.50 -14.98
CA GLU A 219 -2.55 -19.41 -15.96
C GLU A 219 -3.18 -19.79 -17.30
N ARG A 220 -2.97 -21.03 -17.78
CA ARG A 220 -3.63 -21.55 -19.00
C ARG A 220 -5.15 -21.57 -18.92
N ILE A 221 -5.71 -21.61 -17.71
CA ILE A 221 -7.16 -21.59 -17.49
C ILE A 221 -7.72 -20.16 -17.59
N GLY A 222 -6.85 -19.14 -17.51
CA GLY A 222 -7.24 -17.72 -17.60
C GLY A 222 -7.12 -16.94 -16.29
N PHE A 223 -6.44 -17.49 -15.29
CA PHE A 223 -6.08 -16.76 -14.08
C PHE A 223 -4.72 -16.05 -14.21
N GLY A 224 -4.54 -14.91 -13.56
CA GLY A 224 -3.23 -14.31 -13.28
C GLY A 224 -2.81 -14.55 -11.84
N LYS A 225 -1.49 -14.65 -11.60
CA LYS A 225 -0.92 -14.72 -10.25
C LYS A 225 -0.87 -13.33 -9.61
N GLY A 226 -1.60 -13.12 -8.51
CA GLY A 226 -1.45 -11.96 -7.64
C GLY A 226 -0.43 -12.21 -6.53
N THR A 227 -0.26 -11.24 -5.63
CA THR A 227 0.49 -11.48 -4.40
C THR A 227 -0.21 -12.55 -3.60
N ASP A 228 -1.51 -12.38 -3.32
CA ASP A 228 -2.28 -13.09 -2.28
C ASP A 228 -3.09 -14.30 -2.77
N GLN A 229 -3.46 -14.28 -4.04
CA GLN A 229 -4.31 -15.28 -4.68
C GLN A 229 -4.14 -15.22 -6.20
N PHE A 230 -4.66 -16.22 -6.90
CA PHE A 230 -4.94 -16.12 -8.33
C PHE A 230 -6.24 -15.36 -8.56
N PHE A 231 -6.36 -14.66 -9.69
CA PHE A 231 -7.60 -14.01 -10.08
C PHE A 231 -7.77 -14.02 -11.61
N GLY A 232 -9.00 -14.20 -12.07
CA GLY A 232 -9.32 -14.25 -13.50
C GLY A 232 -10.73 -13.73 -13.75
N ARG A 233 -10.97 -13.21 -14.96
CA ARG A 233 -12.30 -12.73 -15.37
C ARG A 233 -12.99 -13.80 -16.20
N PHE A 234 -14.16 -14.25 -15.73
CA PHE A 234 -14.95 -15.28 -16.38
C PHE A 234 -16.38 -14.76 -16.53
N GLY A 235 -16.75 -14.39 -17.76
CA GLY A 235 -17.99 -13.65 -18.02
C GLY A 235 -17.98 -12.26 -17.40
N SER A 236 -19.03 -11.93 -16.63
CA SER A 236 -19.13 -10.66 -15.90
C SER A 236 -18.40 -10.66 -14.56
N GLU A 237 -17.97 -11.82 -14.06
CA GLU A 237 -17.42 -11.95 -12.71
C GLU A 237 -15.90 -12.01 -12.69
N ILE A 238 -15.33 -11.51 -11.60
CA ILE A 238 -13.93 -11.74 -11.23
C ILE A 238 -13.93 -12.90 -10.24
N VAL A 239 -13.33 -14.02 -10.64
CA VAL A 239 -13.17 -15.19 -9.80
C VAL A 239 -11.77 -15.16 -9.19
N ARG A 240 -11.71 -15.27 -7.86
CA ARG A 240 -10.47 -15.45 -7.11
C ARG A 240 -10.26 -16.93 -6.86
N LEU A 241 -9.02 -17.39 -6.95
CA LEU A 241 -8.64 -18.77 -6.67
C LEU A 241 -7.57 -18.78 -5.58
N TYR A 242 -7.93 -19.35 -4.44
CA TYR A 242 -7.08 -19.51 -3.27
C TYR A 242 -6.48 -20.91 -3.24
N THR A 243 -5.26 -21.02 -2.72
CA THR A 243 -4.53 -22.28 -2.54
C THR A 243 -4.27 -22.51 -1.06
N PRO A 244 -5.30 -22.93 -0.28
CA PRO A 244 -5.13 -23.18 1.14
C PRO A 244 -4.08 -24.28 1.37
N LYS A 245 -3.31 -24.13 2.45
CA LYS A 245 -2.34 -25.14 2.91
C LYS A 245 -2.95 -25.90 4.09
N ASP A 246 -2.78 -27.22 4.11
CA ASP A 246 -3.11 -28.06 5.26
C ASP A 246 -2.12 -27.85 6.42
N LYS A 247 -2.30 -28.59 7.53
CA LYS A 247 -1.45 -28.48 8.72
C LYS A 247 0.01 -28.81 8.43
N GLU A 248 0.25 -29.62 7.40
CA GLU A 248 1.56 -30.04 6.91
C GLU A 248 2.12 -29.10 5.83
N GLY A 249 1.43 -28.00 5.51
CA GLY A 249 1.86 -27.00 4.54
C GLY A 249 1.60 -27.37 3.08
N LYS A 250 0.91 -28.48 2.80
CA LYS A 250 0.61 -28.95 1.44
C LYS A 250 -0.69 -28.36 0.93
N ILE A 251 -0.71 -28.06 -0.36
CA ILE A 251 -1.92 -27.62 -1.06
C ILE A 251 -2.58 -28.86 -1.65
N THR A 252 -3.73 -29.25 -1.12
CA THR A 252 -4.52 -30.44 -1.51
C THR A 252 -5.94 -30.09 -1.97
N SER A 253 -6.32 -28.82 -1.81
CA SER A 253 -7.57 -28.26 -2.34
C SER A 253 -7.34 -26.87 -2.91
N LEU A 254 -8.28 -26.43 -3.72
CA LEU A 254 -8.38 -25.06 -4.22
C LEU A 254 -9.69 -24.45 -3.71
N THR A 255 -9.78 -23.13 -3.63
CA THR A 255 -11.05 -22.47 -3.32
C THR A 255 -11.31 -21.36 -4.30
N LEU A 256 -12.37 -21.52 -5.09
CA LEU A 256 -12.90 -20.43 -5.91
C LEU A 256 -13.72 -19.50 -5.04
N HIS A 257 -13.61 -18.19 -5.27
CA HIS A 257 -14.30 -17.18 -4.50
C HIS A 257 -14.78 -16.04 -5.39
N VAL A 258 -16.05 -15.67 -5.24
CA VAL A 258 -16.68 -14.54 -5.93
C VAL A 258 -17.37 -13.66 -4.89
N PRO A 259 -16.89 -12.43 -4.66
CA PRO A 259 -17.57 -11.47 -3.81
C PRO A 259 -18.67 -10.74 -4.60
N VAL A 260 -19.92 -10.80 -4.11
CA VAL A 260 -21.07 -10.12 -4.73
C VAL A 260 -21.46 -8.91 -3.88
N ARG A 261 -21.44 -7.72 -4.48
CA ARG A 261 -21.79 -6.46 -3.79
C ARG A 261 -23.29 -6.17 -3.88
N PHE A 262 -23.86 -5.72 -2.78
CA PHE A 262 -25.23 -5.21 -2.68
C PHE A 262 -25.24 -3.74 -2.27
N LYS A 263 -26.43 -3.13 -2.33
CA LYS A 263 -26.64 -1.72 -2.01
C LYS A 263 -26.24 -1.40 -0.56
N ASP A 264 -26.67 -2.25 0.37
CA ASP A 264 -26.49 -2.12 1.81
C ASP A 264 -26.37 -3.50 2.48
N GLY A 265 -26.01 -3.49 3.77
CA GLY A 265 -25.81 -4.72 4.56
C GLY A 265 -27.11 -5.48 4.87
N GLU A 266 -28.24 -4.78 4.95
CA GLU A 266 -29.55 -5.39 5.14
C GLU A 266 -29.94 -6.24 3.93
N THR A 267 -29.79 -5.68 2.73
CA THR A 267 -30.01 -6.39 1.46
C THR A 267 -29.08 -7.60 1.34
N ALA A 268 -27.80 -7.45 1.68
CA ALA A 268 -26.84 -8.56 1.65
C ALA A 268 -27.23 -9.69 2.62
N SER A 269 -27.70 -9.34 3.82
CA SER A 269 -28.14 -10.31 4.83
C SER A 269 -29.39 -11.08 4.38
N LEU A 270 -30.41 -10.37 3.89
CA LEU A 270 -31.64 -10.97 3.37
C LEU A 270 -31.36 -11.92 2.18
N VAL A 271 -30.50 -11.50 1.27
CA VAL A 271 -30.11 -12.33 0.11
C VAL A 271 -29.34 -13.57 0.57
N ASN A 272 -28.47 -13.45 1.58
CA ASN A 272 -27.71 -14.56 2.12
C ASN A 272 -28.59 -15.60 2.86
N GLU A 273 -29.61 -15.16 3.60
CA GLU A 273 -30.61 -16.06 4.21
C GLU A 273 -31.33 -16.86 3.12
N LYS A 274 -31.84 -16.17 2.09
CA LYS A 274 -32.45 -16.85 0.93
C LYS A 274 -31.45 -17.78 0.25
N ALA A 275 -30.16 -17.43 0.20
CA ALA A 275 -29.12 -18.25 -0.42
C ALA A 275 -28.92 -19.59 0.28
N GLN A 276 -29.18 -19.70 1.59
CA GLN A 276 -29.10 -20.98 2.32
C GLN A 276 -30.02 -22.05 1.74
N GLU A 277 -31.17 -21.66 1.19
CA GLU A 277 -32.17 -22.60 0.65
C GLU A 277 -31.86 -23.08 -0.78
N ILE A 278 -31.05 -22.33 -1.52
CA ILE A 278 -30.79 -22.55 -2.97
C ILE A 278 -29.36 -22.98 -3.29
N LEU A 279 -28.40 -22.62 -2.44
CA LEU A 279 -27.02 -23.02 -2.62
C LEU A 279 -26.84 -24.45 -2.13
N GLN A 280 -26.49 -25.33 -3.06
CA GLN A 280 -26.20 -26.72 -2.73
C GLN A 280 -24.75 -26.85 -2.23
N MET A 281 -24.54 -27.71 -1.24
CA MET A 281 -23.19 -28.10 -0.82
C MET A 281 -22.38 -28.60 -2.04
N PRO A 282 -21.08 -28.29 -2.14
CA PRO A 282 -20.19 -27.77 -1.09
C PRO A 282 -20.00 -26.24 -1.10
N VAL A 283 -20.93 -25.47 -1.68
CA VAL A 283 -20.82 -24.01 -1.77
C VAL A 283 -20.96 -23.38 -0.39
N LEU A 284 -19.96 -22.59 -0.01
CA LEU A 284 -19.94 -21.81 1.22
C LEU A 284 -20.34 -20.38 0.90
N HIS A 285 -21.06 -19.73 1.81
CA HIS A 285 -21.43 -18.34 1.64
C HIS A 285 -21.47 -17.61 2.99
N ARG A 286 -21.11 -16.32 2.97
CA ARG A 286 -21.06 -15.48 4.17
C ARG A 286 -21.31 -14.01 3.83
N VAL A 287 -21.96 -13.30 4.74
CA VAL A 287 -22.10 -11.84 4.69
C VAL A 287 -20.88 -11.15 5.30
N ARG A 288 -20.37 -10.12 4.61
CA ARG A 288 -19.38 -9.17 5.11
C ARG A 288 -19.78 -7.76 4.67
N ASP A 289 -20.26 -6.94 5.59
CA ASP A 289 -20.84 -5.63 5.31
C ASP A 289 -21.96 -5.71 4.27
N ASN A 290 -21.85 -5.01 3.14
CA ASN A 290 -22.77 -5.10 2.00
C ASN A 290 -22.32 -6.11 0.93
N TRP A 291 -21.53 -7.11 1.29
CA TRP A 291 -21.08 -8.17 0.39
C TRP A 291 -21.59 -9.54 0.83
N VAL A 292 -21.92 -10.37 -0.14
CA VAL A 292 -22.05 -11.82 0.06
C VAL A 292 -20.86 -12.48 -0.62
N ASP A 293 -19.97 -13.05 0.17
CA ASP A 293 -18.84 -13.84 -0.28
C ASP A 293 -19.35 -15.25 -0.58
N ILE A 294 -19.24 -15.71 -1.83
CA ILE A 294 -19.57 -17.07 -2.26
C ILE A 294 -18.27 -17.81 -2.57
N ALA A 295 -18.08 -18.99 -2.00
CA ALA A 295 -16.88 -19.78 -2.16
C ALA A 295 -17.20 -21.24 -2.51
N LEU A 296 -16.41 -21.83 -3.39
CA LEU A 296 -16.51 -23.23 -3.78
C LEU A 296 -15.15 -23.92 -3.56
N PRO A 297 -15.03 -24.77 -2.52
CA PRO A 297 -13.88 -25.65 -2.36
C PRO A 297 -13.85 -26.71 -3.47
N LEU A 298 -12.67 -26.95 -4.03
CA LEU A 298 -12.39 -27.99 -5.01
C LEU A 298 -11.31 -28.91 -4.42
N GLU A 299 -11.70 -30.15 -4.09
CA GLU A 299 -10.77 -31.15 -3.61
C GLU A 299 -9.94 -31.70 -4.78
N LEU A 300 -8.61 -31.68 -4.65
CA LEU A 300 -7.72 -32.23 -5.68
C LEU A 300 -7.49 -33.73 -5.47
N GLY A 301 -7.63 -34.23 -4.24
CA GLY A 301 -7.32 -35.62 -3.85
C GLY A 301 -5.83 -35.98 -3.87
N GLU A 302 -4.98 -35.08 -4.36
CA GLU A 302 -3.53 -35.17 -4.37
C GLU A 302 -2.91 -33.76 -4.20
N THR A 303 -1.60 -33.66 -4.09
CA THR A 303 -0.95 -32.35 -3.97
C THR A 303 -1.12 -31.55 -5.26
N LEU A 304 -1.24 -30.22 -5.16
CA LEU A 304 -1.38 -29.32 -6.31
C LEU A 304 -0.30 -29.54 -7.37
N ASN A 305 0.93 -29.86 -6.95
CA ASN A 305 2.00 -30.20 -7.87
C ASN A 305 1.65 -31.39 -8.75
N ARG A 306 1.16 -32.49 -8.16
CA ARG A 306 0.78 -33.71 -8.90
C ARG A 306 -0.50 -33.50 -9.69
N ALA A 307 -1.49 -32.85 -9.11
CA ALA A 307 -2.76 -32.54 -9.77
C ALA A 307 -2.52 -31.74 -11.06
N SER A 308 -1.72 -30.68 -10.99
CA SER A 308 -1.41 -29.83 -12.17
C SER A 308 -0.66 -30.56 -13.29
N MET A 309 0.06 -31.66 -12.98
CA MET A 309 0.71 -32.51 -14.00
C MET A 309 -0.30 -33.40 -14.76
N ARG A 310 -1.54 -33.52 -14.30
CA ARG A 310 -2.60 -34.29 -14.99
C ARG A 310 -3.21 -33.56 -16.21
N GLY A 311 -2.67 -32.39 -16.56
CA GLY A 311 -3.05 -31.65 -17.77
C GLY A 311 -4.55 -31.39 -17.85
N GLU A 312 -5.20 -31.96 -18.87
CA GLU A 312 -6.62 -31.79 -19.15
C GLU A 312 -7.53 -32.11 -17.97
N LYS A 313 -7.21 -33.13 -17.16
CA LYS A 313 -8.05 -33.50 -16.00
C LYS A 313 -8.09 -32.39 -14.95
N PHE A 314 -6.95 -31.72 -14.72
CA PHE A 314 -6.86 -30.61 -13.78
C PHE A 314 -7.59 -29.37 -14.33
N GLU A 315 -7.38 -29.05 -15.60
CA GLU A 315 -8.07 -27.93 -16.24
C GLU A 315 -9.59 -28.13 -16.25
N ALA A 316 -10.06 -29.34 -16.53
CA ALA A 316 -11.48 -29.68 -16.50
C ALA A 316 -12.09 -29.54 -15.09
N LEU A 317 -11.39 -29.98 -14.05
CA LEU A 317 -11.83 -29.82 -12.66
C LEU A 317 -12.03 -28.35 -12.30
N VAL A 318 -11.03 -27.52 -12.59
CA VAL A 318 -11.07 -26.09 -12.25
C VAL A 318 -12.10 -25.35 -13.10
N LYS A 319 -12.16 -25.61 -14.42
CA LYS A 319 -13.16 -25.01 -15.32
C LYS A 319 -14.59 -25.39 -14.92
N GLY A 320 -14.84 -26.66 -14.59
CA GLY A 320 -16.15 -27.10 -14.08
C GLY A 320 -16.51 -26.46 -12.73
N GLY A 321 -15.50 -26.22 -11.87
CA GLY A 321 -15.67 -25.43 -10.66
C GLY A 321 -16.07 -23.98 -10.95
N ILE A 322 -15.43 -23.34 -11.94
CA ILE A 322 -15.76 -21.97 -12.37
C ILE A 322 -17.20 -21.90 -12.87
N GLU A 323 -17.60 -22.81 -13.76
CA GLU A 323 -18.98 -22.88 -14.26
C GLU A 323 -19.99 -23.06 -13.11
N THR A 324 -19.66 -23.90 -12.14
CA THR A 324 -20.49 -24.14 -10.95
C THR A 324 -20.63 -22.87 -10.11
N ILE A 325 -19.52 -22.24 -9.70
CA ILE A 325 -19.60 -21.05 -8.84
C ILE A 325 -20.29 -19.88 -9.54
N LEU A 326 -20.09 -19.70 -10.85
CA LEU A 326 -20.77 -18.65 -11.62
C LEU A 326 -22.29 -18.88 -11.69
N ARG A 327 -22.74 -20.12 -11.89
CA ARG A 327 -24.16 -20.47 -11.85
C ARG A 327 -24.78 -20.16 -10.50
N GLU A 328 -24.08 -20.48 -9.41
CA GLU A 328 -24.55 -20.21 -8.05
C GLU A 328 -24.59 -18.70 -7.74
N VAL A 329 -23.57 -17.95 -8.16
CA VAL A 329 -23.54 -16.47 -8.08
C VAL A 329 -24.74 -15.88 -8.82
N GLU A 330 -25.07 -16.40 -10.00
CA GLU A 330 -26.22 -15.91 -10.77
C GLU A 330 -27.55 -16.13 -10.05
N LYS A 331 -27.75 -17.29 -9.40
CA LYS A 331 -28.94 -17.53 -8.56
C LYS A 331 -29.05 -16.51 -7.44
N VAL A 332 -27.95 -16.22 -6.77
CA VAL A 332 -27.90 -15.23 -5.67
C VAL A 332 -28.22 -13.82 -6.19
N LYS A 333 -27.67 -13.41 -7.34
CA LYS A 333 -27.98 -12.12 -7.97
C LYS A 333 -29.45 -11.99 -8.38
N ARG A 334 -30.06 -13.04 -8.95
CA ARG A 334 -31.48 -13.04 -9.35
C ARG A 334 -32.42 -12.83 -8.16
N LYS A 335 -32.09 -13.39 -6.99
CA LYS A 335 -32.89 -13.23 -5.75
C LYS A 335 -32.78 -11.85 -5.10
N ALA A 336 -31.82 -11.04 -5.50
CA ALA A 336 -31.71 -9.65 -5.08
C ALA A 336 -32.53 -8.69 -5.94
N ALA A 337 -32.96 -9.13 -7.14
CA ALA A 337 -33.76 -8.34 -8.07
C ALA A 337 -35.29 -8.55 -7.90
N GLY A 338 -35.73 -9.47 -7.04
CA GLY A 338 -37.14 -9.78 -6.77
C GLY A 338 -37.44 -9.84 -5.29
#